data_AF-A0A3N1IXT0-F1
#
_entry.id   AF-A0A3N1IXT0-F1
#
_cell.length_a   1.000
_cell.length_b   1.000
_cell.length_c   1.000
_cell.angle_alpha   90.00
_cell.angle_beta   90.00
_cell.angle_gamma   90.00
#
_symmetry.space_group_name_H-M   'P 1'
#
loop_
_entity.id
_entity.type
_entity.pdbx_description
1 polymer ?
#
loop_
_entity_poly.entity_id
_entity_poly.type
_entity_poly.pdbx_seq_one_letter_code
_entity_poly.pdbx_strand_id
1 'polypeptide(L)'
;MDVSHFKNHFSHKLSNYKLTYSSYPDGDFGYLERVVIEGPDKVAGIDFWSRGWLDIDIYDLVLDQQVMNVLIEPAETQKKEEELIKFMRILLDCG
;
A
#
# COMPACT_ATOMS: atom_id res chain seq x y z
N MET A 1 -12.52 0.43 -0.98
CA MET A 1 -11.11 0.85 -0.91
C MET A 1 -10.48 0.58 -2.27
N ASP A 2 -9.94 1.61 -2.93
CA ASP A 2 -9.25 1.53 -4.22
C ASP A 2 -8.13 2.57 -4.29
N VAL A 3 -7.40 2.63 -5.42
CA VAL A 3 -6.30 3.58 -5.62
C VAL A 3 -6.76 5.04 -5.58
N SER A 4 -8.01 5.34 -5.97
CA SER A 4 -8.55 6.70 -5.93
C SER A 4 -8.80 7.15 -4.49
N HIS A 5 -9.32 6.25 -3.65
CA HIS A 5 -9.43 6.48 -2.22
C HIS A 5 -8.06 6.76 -1.57
N PHE A 6 -7.03 6.01 -1.96
CA PHE A 6 -5.66 6.24 -1.50
C PHE A 6 -5.13 7.62 -1.87
N LYS A 7 -5.25 7.99 -3.16
CA LYS A 7 -4.85 9.31 -3.67
C LYS A 7 -5.55 10.47 -2.95
N ASN A 8 -6.85 10.34 -2.68
CA ASN A 8 -7.61 11.43 -2.09
C ASN A 8 -7.34 11.63 -0.59
N HIS A 9 -7.02 10.57 0.16
CA HIS A 9 -6.97 10.63 1.63
C HIS A 9 -5.57 10.45 2.23
N PHE A 10 -4.62 9.87 1.49
CA PHE A 10 -3.34 9.43 2.06
C PHE A 10 -2.11 9.96 1.34
N SER A 11 -2.12 10.07 0.00
CA SER A 11 -0.92 10.42 -0.75
C SER A 11 -0.31 11.76 -0.35
N HIS A 12 -1.12 12.75 0.04
CA HIS A 12 -0.66 14.07 0.48
C HIS A 12 0.15 14.03 1.78
N LYS A 13 0.00 12.99 2.61
CA LYS A 13 0.76 12.81 3.85
C LYS A 13 2.15 12.23 3.61
N LEU A 14 2.39 11.65 2.43
CA LEU A 14 3.64 11.01 2.06
C LEU A 14 4.53 11.97 1.25
N SER A 15 4.65 13.23 1.68
CA SER A 15 5.37 14.28 0.93
C SER A 15 6.86 14.00 0.73
N ASN A 16 7.45 13.19 1.62
CA ASN A 16 8.86 12.79 1.56
C ASN A 16 9.10 11.49 0.77
N TYR A 17 8.04 10.91 0.21
CA TYR A 17 8.12 9.70 -0.58
C TYR A 17 7.86 10.01 -2.06
N LYS A 18 8.53 9.27 -2.93
CA LYS A 18 8.18 9.20 -4.35
C LYS A 18 7.08 8.17 -4.54
N LEU A 19 5.97 8.60 -5.13
CA LEU A 19 4.82 7.75 -5.41
C LEU A 19 4.75 7.44 -6.92
N THR A 20 4.82 6.16 -7.27
CA THR A 20 4.67 5.69 -8.65
C THR A 20 3.40 4.86 -8.77
N TYR A 21 2.50 5.25 -9.67
CA TYR A 21 1.26 4.53 -9.94
C TYR A 21 1.39 3.72 -11.23
N SER A 22 0.91 2.48 -11.23
CA SER A 22 0.93 1.60 -12.39
C SER A 22 -0.34 0.78 -12.48
N SER A 23 -0.73 0.43 -13.70
CA SER A 23 -1.96 -0.30 -14.00
C SER A 23 -1.62 -1.52 -14.85
N TYR A 24 -2.17 -2.68 -14.49
CA TYR A 24 -1.95 -3.95 -15.18
C TYR A 24 -3.30 -4.61 -15.46
N PRO A 25 -3.70 -4.81 -16.73
CA PRO A 25 -5.05 -5.30 -17.06
C PRO A 25 -5.27 -6.78 -16.73
N ASP A 26 -4.21 -7.59 -16.80
CA ASP A 26 -4.29 -9.06 -16.76
C ASP A 26 -3.55 -9.64 -15.57
N GLY A 27 -4.12 -9.52 -14.37
CA GLY A 27 -3.54 -10.11 -13.16
C GLY A 27 -4.44 -11.11 -12.45
N ASP A 28 -3.88 -11.81 -11.47
CA ASP A 28 -4.46 -13.01 -10.85
C ASP A 28 -5.82 -12.74 -10.19
N PHE A 29 -6.00 -11.55 -9.60
CA PHE A 29 -7.25 -11.10 -8.98
C PHE A 29 -7.97 -10.03 -9.81
N GLY A 30 -7.87 -10.11 -11.14
CA GLY A 30 -8.40 -9.11 -12.07
C GLY A 30 -7.35 -8.04 -12.42
N TYR A 31 -7.78 -6.91 -12.97
CA TYR A 31 -6.87 -5.80 -13.21
C TYR A 31 -6.33 -5.27 -11.87
N LEU A 32 -5.08 -4.84 -11.89
CA LEU A 32 -4.32 -4.35 -10.75
C LEU A 32 -4.01 -2.87 -10.94
N GLU A 33 -4.36 -2.07 -9.94
CA GLU A 33 -3.80 -0.73 -9.75
C GLU A 33 -2.78 -0.80 -8.61
N ARG A 34 -1.51 -0.56 -8.89
CA ARG A 34 -0.41 -0.57 -7.92
C ARG A 34 0.04 0.84 -7.61
N VAL A 35 0.32 1.11 -6.34
CA VAL A 35 1.13 2.24 -5.91
C VAL A 35 2.42 1.74 -5.27
N VAL A 36 3.55 2.18 -5.81
CA VAL A 36 4.87 1.98 -5.21
C VAL A 36 5.28 3.27 -4.51
N ILE A 37 5.74 3.14 -3.28
CA ILE A 37 6.11 4.23 -2.38
C ILE A 37 7.59 4.05 -2.03
N GLU A 38 8.43 4.94 -2.53
CA GLU A 38 9.89 4.90 -2.34
C GLU A 38 10.33 6.06 -1.43
N GLY A 39 10.84 5.73 -0.25
CA GLY A 39 11.40 6.69 0.71
C GLY A 39 12.87 6.39 1.02
N PRO A 40 13.51 7.22 1.87
CA PRO A 40 14.92 7.02 2.22
C PRO A 40 15.16 5.74 3.03
N ASP A 41 14.25 5.42 3.95
CA ASP A 41 14.43 4.33 4.91
C ASP A 41 13.47 3.15 4.67
N LYS A 42 12.44 3.34 3.84
CA LYS A 42 11.38 2.36 3.61
C LYS A 42 10.94 2.38 2.15
N VAL A 43 10.68 1.19 1.62
CA VAL A 43 9.99 1.00 0.33
C VAL A 43 8.73 0.21 0.59
N ALA A 44 7.65 0.55 -0.10
CA ALA A 44 6.35 -0.05 0.14
C ALA A 44 5.52 -0.17 -1.14
N GLY A 45 4.60 -1.11 -1.14
CA GLY A 45 3.63 -1.35 -2.19
C GLY A 45 2.23 -1.46 -1.64
N ILE A 46 1.25 -0.96 -2.41
CA ILE A 46 -0.15 -1.32 -2.24
C ILE A 46 -0.72 -1.71 -3.59
N ASP A 47 -1.36 -2.87 -3.62
CA ASP A 47 -2.03 -3.45 -4.77
C ASP A 47 -3.53 -3.46 -4.57
N PHE A 48 -4.22 -2.66 -5.37
CA PHE A 48 -5.67 -2.60 -5.43
C PHE A 48 -6.14 -3.46 -6.60
N TRP A 49 -6.63 -4.65 -6.27
CA TRP A 49 -7.16 -5.58 -7.26
C TRP A 49 -8.64 -5.31 -7.53
N SER A 50 -9.05 -5.42 -8.80
CA SER A 50 -10.43 -5.12 -9.20
C SER A 50 -11.47 -6.10 -8.65
N ARG A 51 -11.06 -7.32 -8.26
CA ARG A 51 -11.92 -8.26 -7.52
C ARG A 51 -12.03 -7.91 -6.02
N GLY A 52 -11.48 -6.79 -5.59
CA GLY A 52 -11.59 -6.27 -4.23
C GLY A 52 -10.51 -6.79 -3.27
N TRP A 53 -9.52 -7.54 -3.75
CA TRP A 53 -8.36 -7.91 -2.93
C TRP A 53 -7.47 -6.69 -2.70
N LEU A 54 -6.85 -6.63 -1.54
CA LEU A 54 -5.88 -5.59 -1.19
C LEU A 54 -4.61 -6.27 -0.69
N ASP A 55 -3.50 -6.06 -1.37
CA ASP A 55 -2.19 -6.48 -0.88
C ASP A 55 -1.39 -5.24 -0.47
N ILE A 56 -0.70 -5.33 0.67
CA ILE A 56 0.08 -4.26 1.27
C ILE A 56 1.41 -4.82 1.76
N ASP A 57 2.51 -4.21 1.34
CA ASP A 57 3.85 -4.56 1.81
C ASP A 57 4.68 -3.33 2.20
N ILE A 58 5.53 -3.50 3.20
CA ILE A 58 6.57 -2.53 3.59
C ILE A 58 7.86 -3.29 3.87
N TYR A 59 8.93 -2.85 3.23
CA TYR A 59 10.30 -3.24 3.52
C TYR A 59 11.05 -2.07 4.17
N ASP A 60 11.64 -2.32 5.33
CA ASP A 60 12.50 -1.37 6.03
C ASP A 60 13.95 -1.59 5.61
N LEU A 61 14.54 -0.58 4.98
CA LEU A 61 15.90 -0.62 4.43
C LEU A 61 16.97 -0.50 5.52
N VAL A 62 16.64 0.08 6.67
CA VAL A 62 17.59 0.26 7.78
C VAL A 62 17.70 -1.04 8.57
N LEU A 63 16.57 -1.71 8.80
CA LEU A 63 16.49 -2.99 9.49
C LEU A 63 16.73 -4.20 8.56
N ASP A 64 16.77 -3.98 7.25
CA ASP A 64 16.91 -5.00 6.21
C ASP A 64 15.87 -6.12 6.32
N GLN A 65 14.61 -5.75 6.55
CA GLN A 65 13.53 -6.72 6.76
C GLN A 65 12.17 -6.23 6.26
N GLN A 66 11.30 -7.19 5.93
CA GLN A 66 9.91 -6.92 5.64
C GLN A 66 9.14 -6.74 6.96
N VAL A 67 8.64 -5.53 7.21
CA VAL A 67 7.92 -5.17 8.44
C VAL A 67 6.40 -5.25 8.28
N MET A 68 5.92 -5.36 7.05
CA MET A 68 4.51 -5.59 6.74
C MET A 68 4.38 -6.39 5.44
N ASN A 69 3.53 -7.42 5.47
CA ASN A 69 3.10 -8.17 4.29
C ASN A 69 1.72 -8.77 4.59
N VAL A 70 0.68 -8.21 3.98
CA VAL A 70 -0.70 -8.65 4.21
C VAL A 70 -1.48 -8.67 2.91
N LEU A 71 -2.15 -9.79 2.67
CA LEU A 71 -3.16 -9.94 1.62
C LEU A 71 -4.54 -10.03 2.29
N ILE A 72 -5.47 -9.18 1.87
CA ILE A 72 -6.76 -8.97 2.52
C ILE A 72 -7.89 -9.29 1.55
N GLU A 73 -8.84 -10.11 2.00
CA GLU A 73 -9.92 -10.61 1.15
C GLU A 73 -10.97 -9.52 0.83
N PRO A 74 -11.76 -9.69 -0.25
CA PRO A 74 -12.80 -8.74 -0.63
C PRO A 74 -13.79 -8.39 0.49
N ALA A 75 -14.20 -9.38 1.27
CA ALA A 75 -15.21 -9.22 2.33
C ALA A 75 -14.69 -8.52 3.60
N GLU A 76 -13.37 -8.44 3.80
CA GLU A 76 -12.75 -7.94 5.04
C GLU A 76 -12.61 -6.39 5.04
N THR A 77 -13.70 -5.65 4.78
CA THR A 77 -13.67 -4.19 4.62
C THR A 77 -13.05 -3.45 5.81
N GLN A 78 -13.41 -3.82 7.04
CA GLN A 78 -12.85 -3.21 8.25
C GLN A 78 -11.34 -3.44 8.36
N LYS A 79 -10.89 -4.67 8.10
CA LYS A 79 -9.46 -5.02 8.14
C LYS A 79 -8.65 -4.25 7.12
N LYS A 80 -9.20 -3.99 5.92
CA LYS A 80 -8.54 -3.13 4.92
C LYS A 80 -8.26 -1.73 5.47
N GLU A 81 -9.23 -1.14 6.17
CA GLU A 81 -9.07 0.19 6.78
C GLU A 81 -8.03 0.16 7.92
N GLU A 82 -8.10 -0.84 8.79
CA GLU A 82 -7.17 -1.02 9.90
C GLU A 82 -5.73 -1.21 9.42
N GLU A 83 -5.50 -2.09 8.45
CA GLU A 83 -4.17 -2.33 7.88
C GLU A 83 -3.66 -1.12 7.09
N LEU A 84 -4.52 -0.36 6.40
CA LEU A 84 -4.09 0.88 5.74
C LEU A 84 -3.69 1.97 6.77
N ILE A 85 -4.39 2.06 7.90
CA ILE A 85 -4.00 2.97 8.99
C ILE A 85 -2.65 2.55 9.57
N LYS A 86 -2.44 1.25 9.81
CA LYS A 86 -1.18 0.69 10.31
C LYS A 86 -0.04 0.93 9.32
N PHE A 87 -0.27 0.70 8.04
CA PHE A 87 0.65 1.00 6.95
C PHE A 87 1.12 2.46 6.99
N MET A 88 0.18 3.39 7.11
CA MET A 88 0.49 4.81 7.19
C MET A 88 1.27 5.17 8.45
N ARG A 89 0.98 4.54 9.58
CA ARG A 89 1.76 4.74 10.81
C ARG A 89 3.21 4.30 10.61
N ILE A 90 3.43 3.10 10.06
CA ILE A 90 4.79 2.58 9.83
C ILE A 90 5.59 3.48 8.88
N LEU A 91 4.96 4.06 7.85
CA LEU A 91 5.64 4.97 6.92
C LEU A 91 5.90 6.38 7.49
N LEU A 92 5.08 6.83 8.43
CA LEU A 92 5.16 8.19 9.00
C LEU A 92 5.91 8.25 10.33
N ASP A 93 6.05 7.12 11.01
CA ASP A 93 6.86 7.02 12.22
C ASP A 93 8.33 7.10 11.80
N CYS A 94 8.92 8.28 11.99
CA CYS A 94 10.37 8.43 12.08
C CYS A 94 10.81 7.70 13.35
N GLY A 95 11.61 6.63 13.22
CA GLY A 95 12.23 5.96 14.36
C GLY A 95 13.03 6.92 15.25
#